data_AF-C1IIJ5-F1
#
_entry.id   AF-C1IIJ5-F1
#
_cell.length_a   1.000
_cell.length_b   1.000
_cell.length_c   1.000
_cell.angle_alpha   90.00
_cell.angle_beta   90.00
_cell.angle_gamma   90.00
#
_symmetry.space_group_name_H-M   'P 1'
#
loop_
_entity.id
_entity.type
_entity.pdbx_description
1 polymer ?
#
loop_
_entity_poly.entity_id
_entity_poly.type
_entity_poly.pdbx_seq_one_letter_code
_entity_poly.pdbx_strand_id
1 'polypeptide(L)'
;RPDTFMGATYVAVAAGHPLAQEAATNNPELANFIDECRNTKTAEADMATMDKKGLATGLYAIHPLTQEKLPIWVANFVLMEYGTGAVMAVPAHDQRDWEFAHKYGLTLKAVIADAEGNEPDISEKAMTEKSSLINSG
;
A
#
# COMPACT_ATOMS: atom_id res chain seq x y z
N ARG A 1 -6.38 -9.59 5.29
CA ARG A 1 -5.52 -10.76 5.08
C ARG A 1 -4.37 -10.72 6.09
N PRO A 2 -4.63 -11.04 7.38
CA PRO A 2 -3.57 -11.03 8.40
C PRO A 2 -2.51 -12.12 8.15
N ASP A 3 -2.89 -13.18 7.44
CA ASP A 3 -2.02 -14.24 6.94
C ASP A 3 -0.85 -13.72 6.08
N THR A 4 -1.00 -12.57 5.43
CA THR A 4 0.03 -12.00 4.54
C THR A 4 0.86 -10.90 5.20
N PHE A 5 0.77 -10.74 6.52
CA PHE A 5 1.34 -9.59 7.23
C PHE A 5 2.86 -9.46 7.05
N MET A 6 3.59 -10.57 7.03
CA MET A 6 5.05 -10.59 6.83
C MET A 6 5.50 -10.09 5.44
N GLY A 7 4.55 -9.96 4.51
CA GLY A 7 4.77 -9.42 3.16
C GLY A 7 4.43 -7.93 3.06
N ALA A 8 4.11 -7.26 4.18
CA ALA A 8 3.87 -5.83 4.18
C ALA A 8 5.17 -5.07 3.92
N THR A 9 5.23 -4.33 2.81
CA THR A 9 6.45 -3.62 2.37
C THR A 9 6.31 -2.10 2.41
N TYR A 10 5.10 -1.57 2.51
CA TYR A 10 4.85 -0.15 2.75
C TYR A 10 3.50 0.05 3.45
N VAL A 11 3.24 1.28 3.88
CA VAL A 11 1.94 1.68 4.45
C VAL A 11 1.36 2.78 3.57
N ALA A 12 0.10 2.63 3.18
CA ALA A 12 -0.63 3.68 2.47
C ALA A 12 -1.62 4.34 3.42
N VAL A 13 -1.63 5.67 3.45
CA VAL A 13 -2.59 6.47 4.22
C VAL A 13 -3.41 7.37 3.29
N ALA A 14 -4.64 7.64 3.69
CA ALA A 14 -5.50 8.56 2.96
C ALA A 14 -4.97 10.00 3.05
N ALA A 15 -5.28 10.82 2.06
CA ALA A 15 -4.90 12.24 2.02
C ALA A 15 -5.42 13.04 3.24
N GLY A 16 -6.56 12.65 3.80
CA GLY A 16 -7.14 13.28 4.99
C GLY A 16 -6.48 12.87 6.31
N HIS A 17 -5.60 11.87 6.32
CA HIS A 17 -5.07 11.27 7.54
C HIS A 17 -4.18 12.27 8.32
N PRO A 18 -4.24 12.32 9.67
CA PRO A 18 -3.41 13.26 10.46
C PRO A 18 -1.91 13.18 10.14
N LEU A 19 -1.36 11.97 9.95
CA LEU A 19 0.04 11.78 9.53
C LEU A 19 0.36 12.39 8.16
N ALA A 20 -0.59 12.37 7.22
CA ALA A 20 -0.41 12.99 5.91
C ALA A 20 -0.31 14.52 6.04
N GLN A 21 -1.16 15.10 6.90
CA GLN A 21 -1.15 16.54 7.19
C GLN A 21 0.14 16.96 7.91
N GLU A 22 0.58 16.17 8.89
CA GLU A 22 1.84 16.40 9.59
C GLU A 22 3.03 16.37 8.62
N ALA A 23 3.12 15.33 7.79
CA ALA A 23 4.18 15.19 6.78
C ALA A 23 4.17 16.32 5.74
N ALA A 24 2.99 16.89 5.43
CA ALA A 24 2.85 17.98 4.47
C ALA A 24 3.29 19.36 5.02
N THR A 25 3.44 19.52 6.34
CA THR A 25 3.78 20.81 6.97
C THR A 25 4.97 21.53 6.33
N ASN A 26 6.00 20.76 5.95
CA ASN A 26 7.22 21.28 5.31
C ASN A 26 7.43 20.72 3.89
N ASN A 27 6.39 20.16 3.27
CA ASN A 27 6.46 19.55 1.95
C ASN A 27 5.34 20.11 1.06
N PRO A 28 5.60 21.19 0.30
CA PRO A 28 4.61 21.82 -0.57
C PRO A 28 4.05 20.88 -1.64
N GLU A 29 4.86 19.95 -2.14
CA GLU A 29 4.43 18.95 -3.13
C GLU A 29 3.40 18.01 -2.51
N LEU A 30 3.64 17.53 -1.29
CA LEU A 30 2.71 16.68 -0.56
C LEU A 30 1.43 17.43 -0.16
N ALA A 31 1.54 18.69 0.24
CA ALA A 31 0.37 19.52 0.54
C ALA A 31 -0.53 19.68 -0.71
N ASN A 32 0.06 20.00 -1.86
CA ASN A 32 -0.67 20.12 -3.13
C ASN A 32 -1.33 18.78 -3.53
N PHE A 33 -0.61 17.66 -3.37
CA PHE A 33 -1.15 16.34 -3.66
C PHE A 33 -2.34 15.98 -2.75
N ILE A 34 -2.26 16.30 -1.46
CA ILE A 34 -3.35 16.10 -0.51
C ILE A 34 -4.59 16.89 -0.93
N ASP A 35 -4.41 18.14 -1.36
CA ASP A 35 -5.53 18.98 -1.81
C ASP A 35 -6.11 18.52 -3.15
N GLU A 36 -5.28 18.01 -4.09
CA GLU A 36 -5.76 17.34 -5.31
C GLU A 36 -6.63 16.12 -4.98
N CYS A 37 -6.18 15.28 -4.05
CA CYS A 37 -6.91 14.09 -3.61
C CYS A 37 -8.26 14.44 -2.96
N ARG A 38 -8.32 15.50 -2.13
CA ARG A 38 -9.56 15.96 -1.48
C ARG A 38 -10.61 16.46 -2.46
N ASN A 39 -10.18 17.06 -3.56
CA ASN A 39 -11.08 17.58 -4.59
C ASN A 39 -11.57 16.48 -5.55
N THR A 40 -10.91 15.32 -5.55
CA THR A 40 -11.29 14.15 -6.34
C THR A 40 -12.39 13.37 -5.61
N LYS A 41 -13.65 13.75 -5.84
CA LYS A 41 -14.81 12.97 -5.37
C LYS A 41 -15.08 11.84 -6.35
N THR A 42 -14.57 10.66 -6.06
CA THR A 42 -14.88 9.44 -6.82
C THR A 42 -15.62 8.46 -5.96
N ALA A 43 -16.65 7.82 -6.53
CA ALA A 43 -17.29 6.69 -5.91
C ALA A 43 -16.29 5.51 -5.84
N GLU A 44 -16.42 4.63 -4.85
CA GLU A 44 -15.54 3.46 -4.68
C GLU A 44 -15.41 2.62 -5.96
N ALA A 45 -16.49 2.52 -6.75
CA ALA A 45 -16.50 1.80 -8.02
C ALA A 45 -15.55 2.40 -9.08
N ASP A 46 -15.39 3.72 -9.10
CA ASP A 46 -14.52 4.42 -10.04
C ASP A 46 -13.05 4.38 -9.61
N MET A 47 -12.78 4.12 -8.33
CA MET A 47 -11.42 4.05 -7.79
C MET A 47 -10.66 2.80 -8.28
N ALA A 48 -11.37 1.74 -8.67
CA ALA A 48 -10.75 0.54 -9.21
C ALA A 48 -10.05 0.82 -10.56
N THR A 49 -10.69 1.62 -11.42
CA THR A 49 -10.19 1.97 -12.76
C THR A 49 -9.32 3.22 -12.79
N MET A 50 -9.33 4.02 -11.71
CA MET A 50 -8.50 5.21 -11.60
C MET A 50 -7.01 4.85 -11.53
N ASP A 51 -6.20 5.68 -12.20
CA ASP A 51 -4.74 5.65 -12.07
C ASP A 51 -4.33 5.82 -10.60
N LYS A 52 -3.53 4.88 -10.10
CA LYS A 52 -3.06 4.89 -8.71
C LYS A 52 -1.99 5.96 -8.59
N LYS A 53 -2.30 7.05 -7.89
CA LYS A 53 -1.36 8.14 -7.61
C LYS A 53 -1.01 8.14 -6.12
N GLY A 54 0.24 8.47 -5.83
CA GLY A 54 0.68 8.67 -4.46
C GLY A 54 2.00 9.40 -4.37
N LEU A 55 2.30 9.87 -3.17
CA LEU A 55 3.53 10.58 -2.84
C LEU A 55 4.09 10.07 -1.52
N ALA A 56 5.42 9.91 -1.46
CA ALA A 56 6.10 9.50 -0.25
C ALA A 56 6.03 10.59 0.81
N THR A 57 5.70 10.21 2.05
CA THR A 57 5.66 11.17 3.17
C THR A 57 7.03 11.50 3.74
N GLY A 58 8.05 10.67 3.45
CA GLY A 58 9.34 10.68 4.13
C GLY A 58 9.32 10.06 5.53
N LEU A 59 8.14 9.69 6.04
CA LEU A 59 7.96 8.96 7.29
C LEU A 59 8.05 7.45 7.06
N TYR A 60 8.39 6.73 8.12
CA TYR A 60 8.49 5.28 8.12
C TYR A 60 7.75 4.70 9.33
N ALA A 61 7.00 3.64 9.11
CA ALA A 61 6.49 2.77 10.16
C ALA A 61 7.54 1.68 10.46
N ILE A 62 7.51 1.12 11.67
CA ILE A 62 8.33 -0.04 12.01
C ILE A 62 7.43 -1.27 11.96
N HIS A 63 7.79 -2.25 11.14
CA HIS A 63 7.11 -3.52 11.10
C HIS A 63 7.29 -4.23 12.46
N PRO A 64 6.23 -4.56 13.20
CA PRO A 64 6.35 -5.00 14.60
C PRO A 64 7.05 -6.36 14.75
N LEU A 65 6.97 -7.23 13.74
CA LEU A 65 7.66 -8.54 13.75
C LEU A 65 9.07 -8.51 13.16
N THR A 66 9.26 -7.99 11.93
CA THR A 66 10.58 -7.96 11.26
C THR A 66 11.47 -6.81 11.72
N GLN A 67 10.93 -5.79 12.40
CA GLN A 67 11.61 -4.54 12.77
C GLN A 67 12.10 -3.71 11.56
N GLU A 68 11.69 -4.07 10.35
CA GLU A 68 12.03 -3.34 9.13
C GLU A 68 11.26 -2.02 9.03
N LYS A 69 11.87 -1.04 8.36
CA LYS A 69 11.23 0.24 8.09
C LYS A 69 10.33 0.14 6.86
N LEU A 70 9.06 0.41 7.05
CA LEU A 70 8.06 0.47 5.98
C LEU A 70 7.82 1.92 5.60
N PRO A 71 8.14 2.37 4.36
CA PRO A 71 7.85 3.73 3.95
C PRO A 71 6.35 4.01 4.00
N ILE A 72 5.98 5.20 4.48
CA ILE A 72 4.58 5.64 4.52
C ILE A 72 4.30 6.52 3.30
N TRP A 73 3.24 6.20 2.57
CA TRP A 73 2.82 6.89 1.35
C TRP A 73 1.41 7.46 1.53
N VAL A 74 1.17 8.65 0.99
CA VAL A 74 -0.20 9.13 0.77
C VAL A 74 -0.64 8.60 -0.58
N ALA A 75 -1.81 7.97 -0.63
CA ALA A 75 -2.34 7.39 -1.87
C ALA A 75 -3.79 7.79 -2.11
N ASN A 76 -4.13 8.04 -3.38
CA ASN A 76 -5.48 8.46 -3.79
C ASN A 76 -6.53 7.36 -3.68
N PHE A 77 -6.11 6.10 -3.56
CA PHE A 77 -7.01 4.95 -3.49
C PHE A 77 -7.33 4.50 -2.04
N VAL A 78 -6.78 5.17 -1.03
CA VAL A 78 -7.08 4.92 0.39
C VAL A 78 -8.08 5.98 0.86
N LEU A 79 -9.24 5.53 1.34
CA LEU A 79 -10.31 6.39 1.83
C LEU A 79 -10.21 6.57 3.35
N MET A 80 -10.50 7.78 3.84
CA MET A 80 -10.55 8.05 5.28
C MET A 80 -11.70 7.31 5.97
N GLU A 81 -12.82 7.14 5.27
CA GLU A 81 -14.02 6.49 5.75
C GLU A 81 -13.87 4.96 5.82
N TYR A 82 -12.85 4.40 5.14
CA TYR A 82 -12.60 2.97 5.12
C TYR A 82 -11.59 2.57 6.20
N GLY A 83 -12.08 1.90 7.25
CA GLY A 83 -11.25 1.41 8.35
C GLY A 83 -10.71 2.55 9.22
N THR A 84 -9.38 2.71 9.24
CA THR A 84 -8.70 3.75 10.03
C THR A 84 -8.12 4.88 9.15
N GLY A 85 -8.37 4.85 7.84
CA GLY A 85 -7.70 5.73 6.88
C GLY A 85 -6.23 5.38 6.63
N ALA A 86 -5.79 4.20 7.07
CA ALA A 86 -4.46 3.65 6.85
C ALA A 86 -4.56 2.14 6.57
N VAL A 87 -3.76 1.67 5.60
CA VAL A 87 -3.70 0.25 5.22
C VAL A 87 -2.25 -0.21 5.13
N MET A 88 -1.98 -1.41 5.65
CA MET A 88 -0.74 -2.12 5.35
C MET A 88 -0.82 -2.61 3.92
N ALA A 89 0.20 -2.34 3.12
CA ALA A 89 0.19 -2.75 1.73
C ALA A 89 1.05 -4.00 1.54
N VAL A 90 0.47 -5.00 0.87
CA VAL A 90 1.09 -6.30 0.63
C VAL A 90 1.08 -6.60 -0.88
N PRO A 91 2.01 -5.99 -1.65
CA PRO A 91 1.99 -6.01 -3.11
C PRO A 91 1.97 -7.39 -3.75
N ALA A 92 2.60 -8.40 -3.13
CA ALA A 92 2.59 -9.74 -3.71
C ALA A 92 1.20 -10.40 -3.67
N HIS A 93 0.27 -9.90 -2.84
CA HIS A 93 -1.01 -10.56 -2.55
C HIS A 93 -2.26 -9.66 -2.60
N ASP A 94 -2.11 -8.37 -2.91
CA ASP A 94 -3.21 -7.46 -3.25
C ASP A 94 -2.89 -6.75 -4.56
N GLN A 95 -3.81 -6.83 -5.53
CA GLN A 95 -3.60 -6.31 -6.87
C GLN A 95 -3.47 -4.77 -6.91
N ARG A 96 -4.18 -4.05 -6.03
CA ARG A 96 -4.10 -2.59 -5.98
C ARG A 96 -2.76 -2.15 -5.41
N ASP A 97 -2.30 -2.87 -4.39
CA ASP A 97 -0.98 -2.64 -3.80
C ASP A 97 0.13 -2.98 -4.78
N TRP A 98 -0.06 -4.03 -5.59
CA TRP A 98 0.85 -4.43 -6.67
C TRP A 98 0.97 -3.36 -7.74
N GLU A 99 -0.14 -2.84 -8.26
CA GLU A 99 -0.16 -1.79 -9.28
C GLU A 99 0.59 -0.55 -8.80
N PHE A 100 0.33 -0.14 -7.55
CA PHE A 100 1.02 0.97 -6.93
C PHE A 100 2.52 0.68 -6.74
N ALA A 101 2.86 -0.47 -6.15
CA ALA A 101 4.25 -0.84 -5.90
C ALA A 101 5.05 -0.95 -7.20
N HIS A 102 4.46 -1.53 -8.24
CA HIS A 102 5.09 -1.68 -9.55
C HIS A 102 5.31 -0.30 -10.20
N LYS A 103 4.33 0.59 -10.15
CA LYS A 103 4.43 1.96 -10.67
C LYS A 103 5.51 2.80 -9.98
N TYR A 104 5.65 2.65 -8.66
CA TYR A 104 6.55 3.45 -7.83
C TYR A 104 7.86 2.75 -7.47
N GLY A 105 8.11 1.54 -8.00
CA GLY A 105 9.34 0.78 -7.72
C GLY A 105 9.49 0.35 -6.25
N LEU A 106 8.39 0.08 -5.56
CA LEU A 106 8.39 -0.40 -4.18
C LEU A 106 8.68 -1.90 -4.12
N THR A 107 9.13 -2.38 -2.97
CA THR A 107 9.45 -3.78 -2.77
C THR A 107 8.20 -4.65 -2.85
N LEU A 108 8.30 -5.77 -3.58
CA LEU A 108 7.32 -6.85 -3.59
C LEU A 108 7.92 -8.01 -2.77
N LYS A 109 7.15 -8.59 -1.85
CA LYS A 109 7.59 -9.71 -1.02
C LYS A 109 6.50 -10.78 -0.96
N ALA A 110 6.76 -11.92 -1.58
CA ALA A 110 5.84 -13.06 -1.55
C ALA A 110 5.93 -13.78 -0.20
N VAL A 111 4.76 -14.01 0.40
CA VAL A 111 4.58 -14.73 1.68
C VAL A 111 3.50 -15.81 1.62
N ILE A 112 2.82 -15.96 0.49
CA ILE A 112 1.92 -17.07 0.18
C ILE A 112 2.50 -17.81 -1.02
N ALA A 113 2.59 -19.13 -0.92
CA ALA A 113 3.04 -19.98 -2.01
C ALA A 113 2.01 -20.04 -3.15
N ASP A 114 2.44 -20.48 -4.32
CA ASP A 114 1.52 -20.89 -5.38
C ASP A 114 0.79 -22.22 -5.05
N ALA A 115 0.07 -22.77 -6.02
CA ALA A 115 -0.66 -24.03 -5.88
C ALA A 115 0.26 -25.27 -5.74
N GLU A 116 1.53 -25.14 -6.13
CA GLU A 116 2.53 -26.21 -6.11
C GLU A 116 3.44 -26.12 -4.87
N GLY A 117 3.28 -25.07 -4.06
CA GLY A 117 4.07 -24.83 -2.86
C GLY A 117 5.36 -24.05 -3.10
N ASN A 118 5.53 -23.46 -4.29
CA ASN A 118 6.69 -22.66 -4.66
C ASN A 118 6.45 -21.16 -4.46
N GLU A 119 7.50 -20.36 -4.63
CA GLU A 119 7.37 -18.90 -4.66
C GLU A 119 6.59 -18.48 -5.92
N PRO A 120 5.50 -17.70 -5.79
CA PRO A 120 4.65 -17.36 -6.92
C PRO A 120 5.34 -16.38 -7.88
N ASP A 121 5.06 -16.52 -9.17
CA ASP A 121 5.40 -15.50 -10.16
C ASP A 121 4.47 -14.28 -10.00
N ILE A 122 5.06 -13.18 -9.55
CA ILE A 122 4.40 -11.89 -9.34
C ILE A 122 4.93 -10.80 -10.30
N SER A 123 5.56 -11.21 -11.41
CA SER A 123 6.11 -10.30 -12.40
C SER A 123 5.04 -9.49 -13.15
N GLU A 124 3.85 -10.07 -13.33
CA GLU A 124 2.74 -9.45 -14.07
C GLU A 124 1.54 -9.04 -13.20
N LYS A 125 1.34 -9.67 -12.03
CA LYS A 125 0.19 -9.42 -11.15
C LYS A 125 0.41 -9.95 -9.73
N ALA A 126 -0.47 -9.56 -8.80
CA ALA A 126 -0.49 -10.14 -7.46
C ALA A 126 -1.04 -11.58 -7.45
N MET A 127 -0.49 -12.42 -6.57
CA MET A 127 -1.05 -13.74 -6.22
C MET A 127 -2.10 -13.58 -5.12
N THR A 128 -3.38 -13.53 -5.50
CA THR A 128 -4.48 -13.24 -4.58
C THR A 128 -5.08 -14.47 -3.92
N GLU A 129 -4.83 -15.67 -4.46
CA GLU A 129 -5.33 -16.93 -3.92
C GLU A 129 -4.74 -17.23 -2.53
N LYS A 130 -5.45 -18.06 -1.77
CA LYS A 130 -4.99 -18.52 -0.46
C LYS A 130 -4.26 -19.85 -0.63
N SER A 131 -3.06 -19.94 -0.07
CA SER A 131 -2.23 -21.15 -0.05
C SER A 131 -1.42 -21.19 1.25
N SER A 132 -0.45 -22.11 1.31
CA SER A 132 0.51 -22.22 2.40
C SER A 132 1.39 -20.96 2.55
N LEU A 133 1.83 -20.69 3.77
CA LEU A 133 2.71 -19.55 4.08
C LEU A 133 4.16 -19.87 3.73
N ILE A 134 4.85 -18.89 3.16
CA ILE A 134 6.31 -18.88 2.94
C ILE A 134 6.89 -17.57 3.49
N ASN A 135 8.21 -17.50 3.69
CA ASN A 135 8.93 -16.26 4.06
C ASN A 135 8.34 -15.49 5.27
N SER A 136 7.75 -16.21 6.24
CA SER A 136 6.94 -15.63 7.31
C SER A 136 7.44 -15.93 8.73
N GLY A 137 8.75 -16.17 8.89
CA GLY A 137 9.42 -16.44 10.18
C GLY A 137 10.16 -17.76 10.19
#